data_AF-A0A7S0CCN4-F1
#
_entry.id   AF-A0A7S0CCN4-F1
#
_cell.length_a   1.000
_cell.length_b   1.000
_cell.length_c   1.000
_cell.angle_alpha   90.00
_cell.angle_beta   90.00
_cell.angle_gamma   90.00
#
_symmetry.space_group_name_H-M   'P 1'
#
loop_
_entity.id
_entity.type
_entity.pdbx_description
1 polymer ?
#
loop_
_entity_poly.entity_id
_entity_poly.type
_entity_poly.pdbx_seq_one_letter_code
_entity_poly.pdbx_strand_id
1 'polypeptide(L)'
;IPAMTALMDCTESRLLFAASGGIKYLSRQLRMGKSSKSSGQGSKKDDKKKAATGGVSASVQQLYELSFCLWNMTYELNGSASVRADFAKDGQAVIALVDLVSSAPREKAVRVALAALRNLATCSSAESPGPASTPKVDGSVFLTEMLGCNLLKAIAFLRDRQWTDPDILDNINLLYKLLSDNYKEMTRFEVYKSEVESGHLCWGTVHTEAFFRENAKMLEGSDGDFKLLKVLIALIGSKDEDVAGIACFDLGEFVRQYPNGRSIVKRMGAKELVMPLIEHENPELQRQALQCVSKMLIQNWEFVK
;
A
#
# COMPACT_ATOMS: atom_id res chain seq x y z
N ILE A 1 -8.74 -2.20 -25.50
CA ILE A 1 -8.04 -3.16 -24.61
C ILE A 1 -7.56 -4.41 -25.36
N PRO A 2 -8.34 -5.05 -26.27
CA PRO A 2 -7.83 -6.17 -27.08
C PRO A 2 -6.56 -5.85 -27.89
N ALA A 3 -6.47 -4.64 -28.44
CA ALA A 3 -5.27 -4.17 -29.15
C ALA A 3 -4.04 -4.04 -28.23
N MET A 4 -4.24 -3.67 -26.96
CA MET A 4 -3.14 -3.59 -26.00
C MET A 4 -2.65 -4.99 -25.62
N THR A 5 -3.57 -5.94 -25.43
CA THR A 5 -3.23 -7.36 -25.22
C THR A 5 -2.34 -7.90 -26.34
N ALA A 6 -2.68 -7.63 -27.61
CA ALA A 6 -1.88 -8.06 -28.76
C ALA A 6 -0.49 -7.39 -28.80
N LEU A 7 -0.38 -6.12 -28.41
CA LEU A 7 0.92 -5.43 -28.31
C LEU A 7 1.79 -6.01 -27.19
N MET A 8 1.18 -6.59 -26.15
CA MET A 8 1.92 -7.23 -25.05
C MET A 8 2.54 -8.56 -25.44
N ASP A 9 2.29 -9.11 -26.65
CA ASP A 9 2.90 -10.36 -27.09
C ASP A 9 4.38 -10.17 -27.49
N CYS A 10 4.79 -8.96 -27.87
CA CYS A 10 6.15 -8.65 -28.31
C CYS A 10 7.00 -7.98 -27.22
N THR A 11 8.19 -8.50 -26.96
CA THR A 11 9.18 -7.94 -26.01
C THR A 11 9.48 -6.47 -26.29
N GLU A 12 9.75 -6.08 -27.55
CA GLU A 12 10.09 -4.71 -27.90
C GLU A 12 8.97 -3.72 -27.56
N SER A 13 7.72 -4.12 -27.85
CA SER A 13 6.53 -3.33 -27.51
C SER A 13 6.36 -3.18 -26.00
N ARG A 14 6.61 -4.24 -25.22
CA ARG A 14 6.60 -4.19 -23.75
C ARG A 14 7.64 -3.20 -23.22
N LEU A 15 8.88 -3.26 -23.72
CA LEU A 15 9.95 -2.36 -23.28
C LEU A 15 9.66 -0.89 -23.61
N LEU A 16 9.18 -0.59 -24.82
CA LEU A 16 8.79 0.77 -25.22
C LEU A 16 7.62 1.30 -24.38
N PHE A 17 6.65 0.44 -24.08
CA PHE A 17 5.51 0.79 -23.24
C PHE A 17 5.94 1.08 -21.79
N ALA A 18 6.82 0.25 -21.20
CA ALA A 18 7.42 0.52 -19.88
C ALA A 18 8.16 1.85 -19.87
N ALA A 19 9.05 2.08 -20.84
CA ALA A 19 9.83 3.32 -20.94
C ALA A 19 8.96 4.58 -21.04
N SER A 20 7.73 4.44 -21.56
CA SER A 20 6.73 5.51 -21.67
C SER A 20 5.87 5.70 -20.41
N GLY A 21 6.19 5.04 -19.29
CA GLY A 21 5.43 5.09 -18.04
C GLY A 21 4.18 4.19 -18.04
N GLY A 22 4.15 3.19 -18.91
CA GLY A 22 3.02 2.30 -19.10
C GLY A 22 2.66 1.47 -17.86
N ILE A 23 3.64 1.06 -17.05
CA ILE A 23 3.40 0.29 -15.81
C ILE A 23 2.58 1.15 -14.84
N LYS A 24 3.04 2.37 -14.54
CA LYS A 24 2.32 3.33 -13.68
C LYS A 24 0.92 3.63 -14.20
N TYR A 25 0.75 3.75 -15.53
CA TYR A 25 -0.56 3.94 -16.14
C TYR A 25 -1.49 2.76 -15.86
N LEU A 26 -1.05 1.52 -16.13
CA LEU A 26 -1.85 0.31 -15.89
C LEU A 26 -2.22 0.16 -14.41
N SER A 27 -1.28 0.36 -13.49
CA SER A 27 -1.53 0.28 -12.04
C SER A 27 -2.59 1.28 -11.60
N ARG A 28 -2.53 2.53 -12.11
CA ARG A 28 -3.54 3.55 -11.81
C ARG A 28 -4.92 3.16 -12.32
N GLN A 29 -5.02 2.65 -13.55
CA GLN A 29 -6.31 2.21 -14.12
C GLN A 29 -6.92 1.05 -13.33
N LEU A 30 -6.08 0.11 -12.89
CA LEU A 30 -6.52 -1.03 -12.08
C LEU A 30 -7.09 -0.58 -10.72
N ARG A 31 -6.50 0.45 -10.09
CA ARG A 31 -6.99 1.03 -8.82
C ARG A 31 -8.25 1.89 -8.99
N MET A 32 -8.37 2.65 -10.09
CA MET A 32 -9.55 3.48 -10.36
C MET A 32 -10.84 2.67 -10.47
N GLY A 33 -10.75 1.41 -10.93
CA GLY A 33 -11.89 0.51 -11.03
C GLY A 33 -12.60 0.19 -9.71
N LYS A 34 -11.98 0.46 -8.54
CA LYS A 34 -12.53 0.17 -7.21
C LYS A 34 -13.32 1.30 -6.55
N SER A 35 -13.22 2.55 -7.03
CA SER A 35 -13.69 3.76 -6.31
C SER A 35 -15.22 3.88 -6.08
N SER A 36 -16.02 2.83 -6.28
CA SER A 36 -17.49 2.91 -6.24
C SER A 36 -18.18 2.00 -5.21
N LYS A 37 -17.48 1.36 -4.27
CA LYS A 37 -18.14 0.36 -3.37
C LYS A 37 -17.96 0.50 -1.86
N SER A 38 -17.28 1.52 -1.34
CA SER A 38 -17.25 1.77 0.11
C SER A 38 -17.90 3.11 0.47
N SER A 39 -19.21 3.12 0.60
CA SER A 39 -19.94 4.01 1.50
C SER A 39 -21.42 3.61 1.60
N GLY A 40 -21.85 3.32 2.82
CA GLY A 40 -23.18 3.69 3.32
C GLY A 40 -24.39 2.86 2.87
N GLN A 41 -24.68 1.81 3.63
CA GLN A 41 -26.07 1.40 3.86
C GLN A 41 -26.68 2.42 4.84
N GLY A 42 -27.44 3.41 4.33
CA GLY A 42 -28.06 4.45 5.16
C GLY A 42 -28.98 5.40 4.38
N SER A 43 -30.29 5.24 4.62
CA SER A 43 -31.43 6.17 4.43
C SER A 43 -31.59 6.98 3.12
N LYS A 44 -32.70 6.69 2.43
CA LYS A 44 -33.32 7.57 1.42
C LYS A 44 -33.83 8.87 2.06
N LYS A 45 -33.33 10.02 1.64
CA LYS A 45 -34.14 11.20 1.33
C LYS A 45 -33.36 12.24 0.53
N ASP A 46 -33.89 12.53 -0.65
CA ASP A 46 -33.85 13.75 -1.46
C ASP A 46 -32.70 14.75 -1.26
N ASP A 47 -31.82 14.87 -2.26
CA ASP A 47 -31.65 16.17 -2.92
C ASP A 47 -31.04 16.07 -4.32
N LYS A 48 -31.72 16.72 -5.27
CA LYS A 48 -31.37 16.84 -6.69
C LYS A 48 -30.35 17.97 -6.87
N LYS A 49 -29.22 17.63 -7.51
CA LYS A 49 -28.24 18.46 -8.27
C LYS A 49 -26.84 18.47 -7.64
N LYS A 50 -25.97 17.60 -8.16
CA LYS A 50 -24.55 17.92 -8.41
C LYS A 50 -24.05 17.13 -9.62
N ALA A 51 -23.23 17.81 -10.41
CA ALA A 51 -22.90 17.51 -11.79
C ALA A 51 -22.04 16.25 -11.99
N ALA A 52 -22.15 15.72 -13.19
CA ALA A 52 -21.44 14.60 -13.79
C ALA A 52 -19.92 14.56 -13.52
N THR A 53 -19.50 13.71 -12.59
CA THR A 53 -18.26 12.93 -12.67
C THR A 53 -18.61 11.49 -12.29
N GLY A 54 -19.24 10.77 -13.22
CA GLY A 54 -19.60 9.37 -13.04
C GLY A 54 -18.35 8.49 -13.09
N GLY A 55 -17.88 8.05 -11.93
CA GLY A 55 -16.88 6.98 -11.84
C GLY A 55 -17.48 5.69 -12.38
N VAL A 56 -17.07 5.27 -13.58
CA VAL A 56 -17.45 3.97 -14.14
C VAL A 56 -16.70 2.88 -13.37
N SER A 57 -17.40 2.04 -12.62
CA SER A 57 -16.80 0.86 -12.00
C SER A 57 -16.24 -0.06 -13.09
N ALA A 58 -14.98 -0.47 -12.99
CA ALA A 58 -14.39 -1.35 -13.99
C ALA A 58 -15.09 -2.72 -13.98
N SER A 59 -15.43 -3.22 -15.16
CA SER A 59 -15.94 -4.59 -15.30
C SER A 59 -14.85 -5.60 -14.91
N VAL A 60 -15.26 -6.79 -14.46
CA VAL A 60 -14.32 -7.89 -14.17
C VAL A 60 -13.44 -8.22 -15.39
N GLN A 61 -13.97 -8.05 -16.60
CA GLN A 61 -13.20 -8.25 -17.83
C GLN A 61 -12.08 -7.21 -17.95
N GLN A 62 -12.37 -5.93 -17.71
CA GLN A 62 -11.35 -4.88 -17.72
C GLN A 62 -10.29 -5.09 -16.65
N LEU A 63 -10.69 -5.48 -15.43
CA LEU A 63 -9.73 -5.81 -14.36
C LEU A 63 -8.81 -6.96 -14.76
N TYR A 64 -9.36 -8.01 -15.38
CA TYR A 64 -8.57 -9.12 -15.91
C TYR A 64 -7.59 -8.64 -17.00
N GLU A 65 -8.05 -7.87 -17.98
CA GLU A 65 -7.22 -7.43 -19.10
C GLU A 65 -6.08 -6.48 -18.67
N LEU A 66 -6.36 -5.55 -17.74
CA LEU A 66 -5.34 -4.66 -17.19
C LEU A 66 -4.29 -5.44 -16.38
N SER A 67 -4.73 -6.37 -15.54
CA SER A 67 -3.84 -7.26 -14.78
C SER A 67 -3.05 -8.19 -15.70
N PHE A 68 -3.66 -8.64 -16.79
CA PHE A 68 -2.98 -9.45 -17.80
C PHE A 68 -1.86 -8.65 -18.46
N CYS A 69 -2.09 -7.38 -18.83
CA CYS A 69 -1.03 -6.53 -19.34
C CYS A 69 0.10 -6.37 -18.32
N LEU A 70 -0.21 -6.07 -17.05
CA LEU A 70 0.80 -6.00 -15.98
C LEU A 70 1.56 -7.32 -15.81
N TRP A 71 0.88 -8.46 -15.84
CA TRP A 71 1.51 -9.78 -15.76
C TRP A 71 2.49 -10.01 -16.92
N ASN A 72 2.12 -9.68 -18.16
CA ASN A 72 3.03 -9.79 -19.30
C ASN A 72 4.28 -8.92 -19.12
N MET A 73 4.13 -7.71 -18.58
CA MET A 73 5.26 -6.84 -18.27
C MET A 73 6.24 -7.46 -17.25
N THR A 74 5.77 -8.32 -16.34
CA THR A 74 6.65 -8.96 -15.34
C THR A 74 7.63 -9.97 -15.94
N TYR A 75 7.42 -10.43 -17.17
CA TYR A 75 8.39 -11.31 -17.86
C TYR A 75 9.67 -10.58 -18.26
N GLU A 76 9.65 -9.24 -18.32
CA GLU A 76 10.83 -8.42 -18.63
C GLU A 76 11.70 -8.11 -17.41
N LEU A 77 11.30 -8.52 -16.20
CA LEU A 77 11.98 -8.15 -14.96
C LEU A 77 13.45 -8.59 -14.97
N ASN A 78 13.75 -9.84 -15.33
CA ASN A 78 15.13 -10.33 -15.29
C ASN A 78 15.98 -9.78 -16.45
N GLY A 79 15.36 -9.52 -17.60
CA GLY A 79 16.02 -8.96 -18.79
C GLY A 79 16.21 -7.45 -18.78
N SER A 80 15.50 -6.70 -17.91
CA SER A 80 15.53 -5.24 -17.92
C SER A 80 15.52 -4.64 -16.52
N ALA A 81 16.65 -4.05 -16.13
CA ALA A 81 16.77 -3.30 -14.88
C ALA A 81 15.84 -2.09 -14.82
N SER A 82 15.59 -1.42 -15.95
CA SER A 82 14.69 -0.27 -16.01
C SER A 82 13.25 -0.67 -15.76
N VAL A 83 12.82 -1.85 -16.25
CA VAL A 83 11.48 -2.38 -15.95
C VAL A 83 11.35 -2.71 -14.47
N ARG A 84 12.34 -3.37 -13.84
CA ARG A 84 12.30 -3.61 -12.39
C ARG A 84 12.22 -2.31 -11.60
N ALA A 85 13.03 -1.32 -11.96
CA ALA A 85 13.00 -0.01 -11.32
C ALA A 85 11.64 0.69 -11.48
N ASP A 86 11.00 0.59 -12.64
CA ASP A 86 9.68 1.19 -12.87
C ASP A 86 8.55 0.47 -12.11
N PHE A 87 8.64 -0.86 -11.94
CA PHE A 87 7.73 -1.61 -11.06
C PHE A 87 7.86 -1.22 -9.59
N ALA A 88 9.09 -1.05 -9.09
CA ALA A 88 9.36 -0.63 -7.71
C ALA A 88 9.10 0.87 -7.48
N LYS A 89 8.98 1.65 -8.55
CA LYS A 89 8.75 3.10 -8.47
C LYS A 89 7.38 3.39 -7.86
N ASP A 90 7.38 4.02 -6.69
CA ASP A 90 6.19 4.41 -5.93
C ASP A 90 5.29 3.23 -5.47
N GLY A 91 5.73 1.97 -5.63
CA GLY A 91 5.01 0.74 -5.21
C GLY A 91 3.63 0.51 -5.85
N GLN A 92 3.23 1.32 -6.84
CA GLN A 92 1.84 1.37 -7.31
C GLN A 92 1.37 0.06 -7.95
N ALA A 93 2.27 -0.65 -8.63
CA ALA A 93 1.96 -1.92 -9.26
C ALA A 93 1.67 -3.00 -8.23
N VAL A 94 2.51 -3.12 -7.19
CA VAL A 94 2.29 -4.06 -6.08
C VAL A 94 0.98 -3.74 -5.39
N ILE A 95 0.75 -2.48 -5.00
CA ILE A 95 -0.50 -2.04 -4.36
C ILE A 95 -1.71 -2.49 -5.19
N ALA A 96 -1.72 -2.17 -6.49
CA ALA A 96 -2.85 -2.47 -7.38
C ALA A 96 -3.13 -3.97 -7.52
N LEU A 97 -2.07 -4.80 -7.59
CA LEU A 97 -2.18 -6.25 -7.70
C LEU A 97 -2.66 -6.89 -6.38
N VAL A 98 -2.08 -6.48 -5.25
CA VAL A 98 -2.49 -6.93 -3.91
C VAL A 98 -3.94 -6.55 -3.65
N ASP A 99 -4.32 -5.32 -3.99
CA ASP A 99 -5.69 -4.85 -3.96
C ASP A 99 -6.65 -5.79 -4.71
N LEU A 100 -6.28 -6.18 -5.93
CA LEU A 100 -7.10 -7.06 -6.75
C LEU A 100 -7.26 -8.45 -6.11
N VAL A 101 -6.15 -9.01 -5.60
CA VAL A 101 -6.12 -10.29 -4.89
C VAL A 101 -7.03 -10.25 -3.66
N SER A 102 -6.91 -9.21 -2.83
CA SER A 102 -7.71 -9.03 -1.61
C SER A 102 -9.21 -8.88 -1.90
N SER A 103 -9.58 -8.22 -3.01
CA SER A 103 -10.99 -8.07 -3.40
C SER A 103 -11.62 -9.33 -4.00
N ALA A 104 -10.80 -10.31 -4.41
CA ALA A 104 -11.19 -11.61 -4.95
C ALA A 104 -12.39 -11.59 -5.94
N PRO A 105 -12.35 -10.80 -7.03
CA PRO A 105 -13.53 -10.53 -7.86
C PRO A 105 -14.01 -11.76 -8.66
N ARG A 106 -13.06 -12.47 -9.31
CA ARG A 106 -13.25 -13.75 -10.01
C ARG A 106 -11.91 -14.48 -10.10
N GLU A 107 -11.96 -15.81 -10.14
CA GLU A 107 -10.77 -16.68 -10.17
C GLU A 107 -9.77 -16.27 -11.27
N LYS A 108 -10.24 -16.02 -12.50
CA LYS A 108 -9.35 -15.63 -13.61
C LYS A 108 -8.52 -14.37 -13.34
N ALA A 109 -9.08 -13.38 -12.64
CA ALA A 109 -8.39 -12.14 -12.32
C ALA A 109 -7.43 -12.34 -11.14
N VAL A 110 -7.84 -13.14 -10.16
CA VAL A 110 -6.99 -13.54 -9.02
C VAL A 110 -5.78 -14.33 -9.50
N ARG A 111 -5.97 -15.32 -10.40
CA ARG A 111 -4.90 -16.13 -10.98
C ARG A 111 -3.81 -15.28 -11.62
N VAL A 112 -4.21 -14.33 -12.47
CA VAL A 112 -3.27 -13.45 -13.17
C VAL A 112 -2.55 -12.49 -12.23
N ALA A 113 -3.25 -11.92 -11.23
CA ALA A 113 -2.61 -11.05 -10.26
C ALA A 113 -1.62 -11.80 -9.36
N LEU A 114 -1.97 -13.02 -8.91
CA LEU A 114 -1.06 -13.88 -8.17
C LEU A 114 0.18 -14.26 -9.00
N ALA A 115 0.00 -14.58 -10.28
CA ALA A 115 1.12 -14.89 -11.17
C ALA A 115 2.06 -13.68 -11.38
N ALA A 116 1.51 -12.46 -11.51
CA ALA A 116 2.29 -11.23 -11.57
C ALA A 116 3.08 -10.98 -10.28
N LEU A 117 2.42 -11.14 -9.12
CA LEU A 117 3.08 -11.00 -7.81
C LEU A 117 4.17 -12.06 -7.60
N ARG A 118 3.95 -13.29 -8.06
CA ARG A 118 4.99 -14.34 -8.07
C ARG A 118 6.21 -13.91 -8.87
N ASN A 119 6.02 -13.45 -10.10
CA ASN A 119 7.14 -13.04 -10.96
C ASN A 119 7.94 -11.89 -10.32
N LEU A 120 7.26 -10.91 -9.71
CA LEU A 120 7.88 -9.85 -8.93
C LEU A 120 8.69 -10.43 -7.75
N ALA A 121 8.09 -11.31 -6.95
CA ALA A 121 8.72 -11.91 -5.77
C ALA A 121 9.92 -12.81 -6.10
N THR A 122 9.98 -13.39 -7.31
CA THR A 122 11.07 -14.28 -7.74
C THR A 122 12.03 -13.63 -8.73
N CYS A 123 11.90 -12.34 -9.01
CA CYS A 123 12.80 -11.69 -9.96
C CYS A 123 14.22 -11.56 -9.40
N SER A 124 15.18 -11.58 -10.31
CA SER A 124 16.60 -11.51 -9.99
C SER A 124 17.24 -10.36 -10.75
N SER A 125 18.07 -9.59 -10.04
CA SER A 125 18.91 -8.59 -10.69
C SER A 125 20.20 -9.18 -11.28
N ALA A 126 20.47 -10.47 -11.12
CA ALA A 126 21.76 -11.07 -11.51
C ALA A 126 21.99 -11.03 -13.03
N GLU A 127 20.94 -11.24 -13.82
CA GLU A 127 21.01 -11.31 -15.29
C GLU A 127 21.18 -9.92 -15.92
N SER A 128 20.58 -8.89 -15.33
CA SER A 128 20.69 -7.50 -15.78
C SER A 128 20.77 -6.58 -14.55
N PRO A 129 21.95 -6.35 -13.94
CA PRO A 129 22.08 -5.65 -12.66
C PRO A 129 21.71 -4.16 -12.69
N GLY A 130 21.63 -3.55 -13.87
CA GLY A 130 21.40 -2.11 -14.02
C GLY A 130 22.64 -1.27 -13.74
N PRO A 131 22.57 0.06 -13.91
CA PRO A 131 23.68 0.95 -13.60
C PRO A 131 24.05 0.89 -12.11
N ALA A 132 25.35 0.94 -11.78
CA ALA A 132 25.83 0.94 -10.41
C ALA A 132 25.28 2.10 -9.55
N SER A 133 24.81 3.18 -10.20
CA SER A 133 24.19 4.34 -9.54
C SER A 133 22.73 4.12 -9.14
N THR A 134 22.10 3.01 -9.55
CA THR A 134 20.69 2.72 -9.25
C THR A 134 20.57 1.69 -8.13
N PRO A 135 19.56 1.81 -7.24
CA PRO A 135 19.31 0.81 -6.22
C PRO A 135 19.08 -0.56 -6.85
N LYS A 136 19.68 -1.59 -6.26
CA LYS A 136 19.44 -2.97 -6.68
C LYS A 136 17.99 -3.35 -6.35
N VAL A 137 17.18 -3.54 -7.38
CA VAL A 137 15.80 -4.03 -7.26
C VAL A 137 15.76 -5.50 -7.64
N ASP A 138 15.38 -6.35 -6.69
CA ASP A 138 15.17 -7.78 -6.84
C ASP A 138 13.93 -8.25 -6.04
N GLY A 139 13.66 -9.55 -6.03
CA GLY A 139 12.49 -10.12 -5.37
C GLY A 139 12.32 -9.74 -3.90
N SER A 140 13.41 -9.48 -3.15
CA SER A 140 13.33 -9.09 -1.74
C SER A 140 12.66 -7.72 -1.54
N VAL A 141 12.91 -6.78 -2.47
CA VAL A 141 12.28 -5.45 -2.48
C VAL A 141 10.77 -5.61 -2.65
N PHE A 142 10.35 -6.41 -3.64
CA PHE A 142 8.94 -6.63 -3.91
C PHE A 142 8.23 -7.42 -2.80
N LEU A 143 8.88 -8.38 -2.16
CA LEU A 143 8.33 -9.07 -0.98
C LEU A 143 8.08 -8.09 0.17
N THR A 144 8.99 -7.14 0.39
CA THR A 144 8.84 -6.10 1.41
C THR A 144 7.67 -5.16 1.09
N GLU A 145 7.54 -4.73 -0.17
CA GLU A 145 6.39 -3.94 -0.63
C GLU A 145 5.06 -4.70 -0.47
N MET A 146 5.03 -5.98 -0.82
CA MET A 146 3.85 -6.85 -0.68
C MET A 146 3.43 -7.03 0.78
N LEU A 147 4.39 -7.16 1.70
CA LEU A 147 4.13 -7.23 3.13
C LEU A 147 3.53 -5.91 3.64
N GLY A 148 4.10 -4.77 3.23
CA GLY A 148 3.53 -3.46 3.55
C GLY A 148 2.07 -3.33 3.09
N CYS A 149 1.73 -3.89 1.92
CA CYS A 149 0.36 -3.92 1.39
C CYS A 149 -0.55 -5.00 2.02
N ASN A 150 -0.13 -5.66 3.12
CA ASN A 150 -0.86 -6.73 3.80
C ASN A 150 -1.14 -7.98 2.94
N LEU A 151 -0.33 -8.27 1.92
CA LEU A 151 -0.54 -9.44 1.06
C LEU A 151 -0.48 -10.76 1.85
N LEU A 152 0.37 -10.86 2.88
CA LEU A 152 0.48 -12.09 3.69
C LEU A 152 -0.86 -12.47 4.35
N LYS A 153 -1.58 -11.48 4.90
CA LYS A 153 -2.92 -11.66 5.47
C LYS A 153 -3.93 -12.06 4.40
N ALA A 154 -3.90 -11.42 3.24
CA ALA A 154 -4.78 -11.77 2.12
C ALA A 154 -4.54 -13.19 1.63
N ILE A 155 -3.27 -13.61 1.45
CA ILE A 155 -2.90 -14.96 1.02
C ILE A 155 -3.33 -16.01 2.07
N ALA A 156 -3.14 -15.74 3.37
CA ALA A 156 -3.62 -16.63 4.43
C ALA A 156 -5.14 -16.88 4.32
N PHE A 157 -5.91 -15.82 4.10
CA PHE A 157 -7.35 -15.93 3.88
C PHE A 157 -7.72 -16.68 2.59
N LEU A 158 -6.94 -16.51 1.51
CA LEU A 158 -7.16 -17.28 0.29
C LEU A 158 -6.81 -18.77 0.46
N ARG A 159 -5.86 -19.13 1.33
CA ARG A 159 -5.52 -20.53 1.64
C ARG A 159 -6.66 -21.29 2.30
N ASP A 160 -7.49 -20.59 3.08
CA ASP A 160 -8.65 -21.19 3.76
C ASP A 160 -9.83 -21.45 2.81
N ARG A 161 -9.75 -20.95 1.56
CA ARG A 161 -10.78 -21.16 0.53
C ARG A 161 -10.47 -22.39 -0.32
N GLN A 162 -11.51 -23.02 -0.84
CA GLN A 162 -11.38 -24.09 -1.83
C GLN A 162 -11.16 -23.48 -3.22
N TRP A 163 -10.09 -23.91 -3.90
CA TRP A 163 -9.77 -23.54 -5.27
C TRP A 163 -9.63 -24.80 -6.12
N THR A 164 -10.19 -24.78 -7.32
CA THR A 164 -10.06 -25.87 -8.29
C THR A 164 -8.92 -25.66 -9.28
N ASP A 165 -8.43 -24.42 -9.40
CA ASP A 165 -7.35 -24.05 -10.31
C ASP A 165 -5.97 -24.36 -9.68
N PRO A 166 -5.17 -25.27 -10.26
CA PRO A 166 -3.88 -25.64 -9.71
C PRO A 166 -2.87 -24.49 -9.72
N ASP A 167 -2.92 -23.58 -10.71
CA ASP A 167 -2.01 -22.43 -10.78
C ASP A 167 -2.28 -21.49 -9.60
N ILE A 168 -3.55 -21.31 -9.21
CA ILE A 168 -3.91 -20.48 -8.05
C ILE A 168 -3.31 -21.07 -6.78
N LEU A 169 -3.49 -22.38 -6.56
CA LEU A 169 -2.97 -23.07 -5.37
C LEU A 169 -1.44 -22.97 -5.31
N ASP A 170 -0.75 -23.20 -6.41
CA ASP A 170 0.71 -23.13 -6.48
C ASP A 170 1.23 -21.72 -6.19
N ASN A 171 0.59 -20.69 -6.78
CA ASN A 171 0.98 -19.30 -6.53
C ASN A 171 0.71 -18.88 -5.08
N ILE A 172 -0.44 -19.27 -4.51
CA ILE A 172 -0.78 -19.02 -3.10
C ILE A 172 0.27 -19.64 -2.18
N ASN A 173 0.62 -20.91 -2.38
CA ASN A 173 1.54 -21.63 -1.52
C ASN A 173 2.97 -21.06 -1.61
N LEU A 174 3.44 -20.75 -2.82
CA LEU A 174 4.75 -20.14 -3.03
C LEU A 174 4.82 -18.75 -2.39
N LEU A 175 3.86 -17.88 -2.68
CA LEU A 175 3.85 -16.52 -2.13
C LEU A 175 3.72 -16.54 -0.61
N TYR A 176 2.88 -17.41 -0.04
CA TYR A 176 2.77 -17.56 1.42
C TYR A 176 4.13 -17.90 2.05
N LYS A 177 4.86 -18.85 1.45
CA LYS A 177 6.19 -19.24 1.93
C LYS A 177 7.17 -18.07 1.86
N LEU A 178 7.32 -17.46 0.69
CA LEU A 178 8.29 -16.36 0.48
C LEU A 178 7.98 -15.15 1.38
N LEU A 179 6.71 -14.77 1.52
CA LEU A 179 6.28 -13.68 2.38
C LEU A 179 6.50 -14.01 3.86
N SER A 180 6.19 -15.24 4.30
CA SER A 180 6.40 -15.66 5.68
C SER A 180 7.87 -15.70 6.06
N ASP A 181 8.73 -16.15 5.14
CA ASP A 181 10.17 -16.20 5.36
C ASP A 181 10.75 -14.79 5.38
N ASN A 182 10.37 -13.92 4.42
CA ASN A 182 10.81 -12.52 4.42
C ASN A 182 10.34 -11.75 5.67
N TYR A 183 9.11 -11.97 6.13
CA TYR A 183 8.57 -11.30 7.32
C TYR A 183 9.34 -11.64 8.59
N LYS A 184 9.86 -12.88 8.73
CA LYS A 184 10.66 -13.29 9.90
C LYS A 184 12.02 -12.58 9.96
N GLU A 185 12.58 -12.25 8.80
CA GLU A 185 13.87 -11.57 8.71
C GLU A 185 13.75 -10.04 8.89
N MET A 186 12.55 -9.48 8.78
CA MET A 186 12.31 -8.05 8.97
C MET A 186 12.35 -7.66 10.46
N THR A 187 12.99 -6.53 10.74
CA THR A 187 12.89 -5.87 12.04
C THR A 187 11.50 -5.26 12.24
N ARG A 188 11.10 -5.04 13.49
CA ARG A 188 9.83 -4.36 13.83
C ARG A 188 9.71 -2.99 13.16
N PHE A 189 10.82 -2.25 13.06
CA PHE A 189 10.81 -0.94 12.41
C PHE A 189 10.67 -1.03 10.89
N GLU A 190 11.25 -2.04 10.24
CA GLU A 190 11.07 -2.25 8.80
C GLU A 190 9.61 -2.62 8.46
N VAL A 191 8.95 -3.41 9.31
CA VAL A 191 7.51 -3.69 9.17
C VAL A 191 6.70 -2.41 9.30
N TYR A 192 6.95 -1.60 10.33
CA TYR A 192 6.30 -0.30 10.48
C TYR A 192 6.51 0.60 9.26
N LYS A 193 7.75 0.69 8.79
CA LYS A 193 8.13 1.51 7.65
C LYS A 193 7.38 1.07 6.38
N SER A 194 7.31 -0.23 6.10
CA SER A 194 6.62 -0.73 4.90
C SER A 194 5.11 -0.50 4.94
N GLU A 195 4.47 -0.62 6.12
CA GLU A 195 3.05 -0.28 6.29
C GLU A 195 2.80 1.21 6.01
N VAL A 196 3.61 2.12 6.58
CA VAL A 196 3.46 3.56 6.37
C VAL A 196 3.74 3.96 4.91
N GLU A 197 4.81 3.45 4.29
CA GLU A 197 5.15 3.78 2.91
C GLU A 197 4.13 3.26 1.89
N SER A 198 3.54 2.08 2.16
CA SER A 198 2.48 1.53 1.31
C SER A 198 1.12 2.21 1.52
N GLY A 199 0.92 2.89 2.65
CA GLY A 199 -0.35 3.48 3.06
C GLY A 199 -1.42 2.47 3.51
N HIS A 200 -1.04 1.21 3.77
CA HIS A 200 -1.95 0.15 4.23
C HIS A 200 -1.72 -0.16 5.71
N LEU A 201 -1.89 0.86 6.57
CA LEU A 201 -1.73 0.69 8.01
C LEU A 201 -2.73 -0.32 8.56
N CYS A 202 -2.29 -1.24 9.42
CA CYS A 202 -3.17 -2.17 10.12
C CYS A 202 -2.83 -2.22 11.60
N TRP A 203 -3.84 -2.19 12.48
CA TRP A 203 -3.62 -2.43 13.90
C TRP A 203 -2.82 -3.72 14.11
N GLY A 204 -1.73 -3.61 14.87
CA GLY A 204 -0.74 -4.68 14.99
C GLY A 204 0.35 -4.34 16.01
N THR A 205 1.38 -5.17 16.07
CA THR A 205 2.44 -5.07 17.09
C THR A 205 3.35 -3.85 16.93
N VAL A 206 3.31 -3.19 15.78
CA VAL A 206 4.09 -1.99 15.45
C VAL A 206 3.32 -0.68 15.65
N HIS A 207 2.00 -0.73 15.83
CA HIS A 207 1.16 0.44 16.12
C HIS A 207 0.79 0.48 17.60
N THR A 208 1.82 0.54 18.47
CA THR A 208 1.65 0.48 19.92
C THR A 208 2.55 1.48 20.64
N GLU A 209 2.14 1.93 21.82
CA GLU A 209 2.98 2.75 22.70
C GLU A 209 4.37 2.13 22.93
N ALA A 210 4.42 0.81 23.16
CA ALA A 210 5.68 0.09 23.41
C ALA A 210 6.62 0.19 22.19
N PHE A 211 6.08 0.03 20.98
CA PHE A 211 6.85 0.22 19.75
C PHE A 211 7.43 1.64 19.65
N PHE A 212 6.61 2.67 19.87
CA PHE A 212 7.08 4.06 19.74
C PHE A 212 8.08 4.45 20.83
N ARG A 213 7.97 3.90 22.03
CA ARG A 213 8.96 4.12 23.10
C ARG A 213 10.37 3.67 22.67
N GLU A 214 10.46 2.60 21.91
CA GLU A 214 11.71 2.03 21.42
C GLU A 214 12.17 2.67 20.11
N ASN A 215 11.25 2.94 19.19
CA ASN A 215 11.57 3.21 17.77
C ASN A 215 11.28 4.64 17.31
N ALA A 216 10.66 5.51 18.12
CA ALA A 216 10.27 6.85 17.67
C ALA A 216 11.43 7.67 17.08
N LYS A 217 12.65 7.51 17.61
CA LYS A 217 13.85 8.20 17.09
C LYS A 217 14.20 7.81 15.66
N MET A 218 13.85 6.60 15.23
CA MET A 218 14.16 6.12 13.89
C MET A 218 13.33 6.84 12.81
N LEU A 219 12.20 7.47 13.17
CA LEU A 219 11.38 8.26 12.24
C LEU A 219 12.09 9.53 11.74
N GLU A 220 13.14 9.98 12.42
CA GLU A 220 13.98 11.11 11.99
C GLU A 220 14.70 10.82 10.66
N GLY A 221 15.05 9.56 10.43
CA GLY A 221 15.86 9.15 9.28
C GLY A 221 17.32 9.59 9.39
N SER A 222 18.16 9.11 8.47
CA SER A 222 19.60 9.45 8.47
C SER A 222 19.90 10.88 8.06
N ASP A 223 18.97 11.53 7.35
CA ASP A 223 19.07 12.91 6.86
C ASP A 223 18.37 13.93 7.76
N GLY A 224 17.68 13.49 8.82
CA GLY A 224 16.92 14.35 9.71
C GLY A 224 15.69 14.99 9.07
N ASP A 225 15.25 14.50 7.90
CA ASP A 225 14.15 15.10 7.14
C ASP A 225 12.76 14.56 7.53
N PHE A 226 12.70 13.57 8.43
CA PHE A 226 11.44 13.00 8.93
C PHE A 226 10.52 12.51 7.79
N LYS A 227 11.07 11.93 6.73
CA LYS A 227 10.31 11.50 5.54
C LYS A 227 9.16 10.57 5.89
N LEU A 228 9.41 9.59 6.76
CA LEU A 228 8.38 8.64 7.18
C LEU A 228 7.25 9.32 7.95
N LEU A 229 7.59 10.28 8.82
CA LEU A 229 6.59 11.09 9.54
C LEU A 229 5.76 11.96 8.59
N LYS A 230 6.35 12.52 7.52
CA LYS A 230 5.59 13.27 6.50
C LYS A 230 4.57 12.38 5.81
N VAL A 231 4.95 11.14 5.47
CA VAL A 231 4.03 10.15 4.89
C VAL A 231 2.92 9.81 5.89
N LEU A 232 3.26 9.55 7.14
CA LEU A 232 2.27 9.30 8.21
C LEU A 232 1.27 10.46 8.36
N ILE A 233 1.75 11.71 8.36
CA ILE A 233 0.91 12.91 8.42
C ILE A 233 -0.03 12.97 7.21
N ALA A 234 0.44 12.62 6.02
CA ALA A 234 -0.41 12.59 4.83
C ALA A 234 -1.51 11.52 4.92
N LEU A 235 -1.25 10.38 5.59
CA LEU A 235 -2.22 9.30 5.79
C LEU A 235 -3.39 9.66 6.71
N ILE A 236 -3.27 10.74 7.50
CA ILE A 236 -4.38 11.30 8.29
C ILE A 236 -5.54 11.72 7.38
N GLY A 237 -5.23 12.16 6.15
CA GLY A 237 -6.23 12.49 5.12
C GLY A 237 -6.74 11.29 4.32
N SER A 238 -6.46 10.05 4.76
CA SER A 238 -6.95 8.85 4.09
C SER A 238 -8.48 8.81 4.10
N LYS A 239 -9.06 8.23 3.03
CA LYS A 239 -10.50 7.92 2.97
C LYS A 239 -10.85 6.66 3.76
N ASP A 240 -9.84 5.86 4.06
CA ASP A 240 -9.96 4.70 4.94
C ASP A 240 -9.83 5.20 6.39
N GLU A 241 -10.95 5.15 7.11
CA GLU A 241 -11.08 5.67 8.47
C GLU A 241 -10.19 4.90 9.47
N ASP A 242 -9.94 3.61 9.22
CA ASP A 242 -9.03 2.81 10.06
C ASP A 242 -7.59 3.28 9.85
N VAL A 243 -7.17 3.50 8.60
CA VAL A 243 -5.85 4.04 8.28
C VAL A 243 -5.67 5.44 8.88
N ALA A 244 -6.66 6.32 8.73
CA ALA A 244 -6.61 7.65 9.33
C ALA A 244 -6.54 7.58 10.87
N GLY A 245 -7.24 6.62 11.48
CA GLY A 245 -7.25 6.41 12.93
C GLY A 245 -5.91 5.93 13.45
N ILE A 246 -5.29 4.96 12.79
CA ILE A 246 -3.94 4.47 13.10
C ILE A 246 -2.92 5.60 12.93
N ALA A 247 -3.01 6.38 11.84
CA ALA A 247 -2.13 7.52 11.61
C ALA A 247 -2.24 8.58 12.71
N CYS A 248 -3.44 8.87 13.20
CA CYS A 248 -3.65 9.76 14.35
C CYS A 248 -3.01 9.21 15.62
N PHE A 249 -3.22 7.92 15.90
CA PHE A 249 -2.63 7.26 17.07
C PHE A 249 -1.09 7.35 17.05
N ASP A 250 -0.49 6.90 15.94
CA ASP A 250 0.95 6.88 15.73
C ASP A 250 1.57 8.28 15.83
N LEU A 251 0.94 9.29 15.23
CA LEU A 251 1.39 10.67 15.33
C LEU A 251 1.40 11.14 16.78
N GLY A 252 0.35 10.82 17.54
CA GLY A 252 0.26 11.13 18.97
C GLY A 252 1.36 10.44 19.79
N GLU A 253 1.66 9.17 19.48
CA GLU A 253 2.74 8.43 20.13
C GLU A 253 4.12 8.99 19.79
N PHE A 254 4.38 9.32 18.52
CA PHE A 254 5.61 9.99 18.10
C PHE A 254 5.80 11.31 18.86
N VAL A 255 4.76 12.14 18.97
CA VAL A 255 4.80 13.42 19.69
C VAL A 255 5.23 13.27 21.14
N ARG A 256 4.83 12.18 21.79
CA ARG A 256 5.14 11.89 23.18
C ARG A 256 6.55 11.32 23.35
N GLN A 257 6.94 10.40 22.47
CA GLN A 257 8.17 9.63 22.61
C GLN A 257 9.40 10.28 21.99
N TYR A 258 9.22 11.17 21.01
CA TYR A 258 10.33 11.86 20.35
C TYR A 258 10.63 13.22 21.02
N PRO A 259 11.90 13.53 21.35
CA PRO A 259 12.29 14.83 21.91
C PRO A 259 11.88 15.99 21.00
N ASN A 260 11.18 17.00 21.54
CA ASN A 260 10.62 18.11 20.75
C ASN A 260 9.59 17.70 19.68
N GLY A 261 9.02 16.49 19.75
CA GLY A 261 8.04 15.97 18.79
C GLY A 261 6.88 16.95 18.52
N ARG A 262 6.35 17.59 19.57
CA ARG A 262 5.32 18.66 19.47
C ARG A 262 5.70 19.79 18.52
N SER A 263 6.93 20.29 18.62
CA SER A 263 7.42 21.40 17.79
C SER A 263 7.55 20.97 16.33
N ILE A 264 8.05 19.74 16.11
CA ILE A 264 8.24 19.16 14.78
C ILE A 264 6.90 19.00 14.06
N VAL A 265 5.93 18.33 14.68
CA VAL A 265 4.61 18.10 14.05
C VAL A 265 3.82 19.40 13.85
N LYS A 266 3.99 20.38 14.75
CA LYS A 266 3.40 21.71 14.60
C LYS A 266 3.96 22.44 13.38
N ARG A 267 5.28 22.41 13.18
CA ARG A 267 5.93 23.00 12.00
C ARG A 267 5.51 22.32 10.69
N MET A 268 5.15 21.04 10.74
CA MET A 268 4.68 20.26 9.59
C MET A 268 3.19 20.43 9.28
N GLY A 269 2.44 21.22 10.06
CA GLY A 269 1.02 21.46 9.81
C GLY A 269 0.12 20.26 10.16
N ALA A 270 0.57 19.36 11.03
CA ALA A 270 -0.20 18.16 11.37
C ALA A 270 -1.48 18.48 12.14
N LYS A 271 -1.49 19.58 12.91
CA LYS A 271 -2.65 19.96 13.73
C LYS A 271 -3.85 20.28 12.83
N GLU A 272 -3.61 20.97 11.74
CA GLU A 272 -4.62 21.39 10.77
C GLU A 272 -5.31 20.19 10.10
N LEU A 273 -4.60 19.06 9.98
CA LEU A 273 -5.14 17.82 9.43
C LEU A 273 -5.92 16.99 10.46
N VAL A 274 -5.48 16.96 11.73
CA VAL A 274 -6.15 16.16 12.78
C VAL A 274 -7.39 16.88 13.34
N MET A 275 -7.36 18.22 13.44
CA MET A 275 -8.44 18.98 14.08
C MET A 275 -9.83 18.71 13.48
N PRO A 276 -10.04 18.62 12.16
CA PRO A 276 -11.35 18.29 11.60
C PRO A 276 -11.86 16.89 12.00
N LEU A 277 -10.95 15.96 12.31
CA LEU A 277 -11.29 14.57 12.65
C LEU A 277 -11.83 14.41 14.08
N ILE A 278 -11.70 15.43 14.94
CA ILE A 278 -12.24 15.38 16.31
C ILE A 278 -13.78 15.45 16.35
N GLU A 279 -14.41 15.82 15.24
CA GLU A 279 -15.86 15.84 15.04
C GLU A 279 -16.29 14.80 13.98
N HIS A 280 -15.43 13.82 13.68
CA HIS A 280 -15.72 12.81 12.68
C HIS A 280 -16.87 11.87 13.11
N GLU A 281 -17.68 11.41 12.16
CA GLU A 281 -18.85 10.56 12.42
C GLU A 281 -18.46 9.18 12.99
N ASN A 282 -17.34 8.62 12.51
CA ASN A 282 -16.77 7.39 13.07
C ASN A 282 -16.22 7.63 14.49
N PRO A 283 -16.80 7.00 15.54
CA PRO A 283 -16.41 7.22 16.93
C PRO A 283 -14.97 6.81 17.24
N GLU A 284 -14.45 5.77 16.58
CA GLU A 284 -13.09 5.31 16.82
C GLU A 284 -12.06 6.27 16.21
N LEU A 285 -12.29 6.73 14.98
CA LEU A 285 -11.46 7.77 14.36
C LEU A 285 -11.49 9.07 15.19
N GLN A 286 -12.68 9.50 15.61
CA GLN A 286 -12.87 10.65 16.49
C GLN A 286 -12.06 10.49 17.79
N ARG A 287 -12.13 9.33 18.43
CA ARG A 287 -11.41 9.03 19.67
C ARG A 287 -9.90 9.13 19.48
N GLN A 288 -9.37 8.55 18.40
CA GLN A 288 -7.94 8.60 18.08
C GLN A 288 -7.47 10.03 17.77
N ALA A 289 -8.26 10.80 17.01
CA ALA A 289 -7.98 12.20 16.72
C ALA A 289 -7.96 13.06 18.00
N LEU A 290 -8.93 12.91 18.89
CA LEU A 290 -8.98 13.61 20.19
C LEU A 290 -7.76 13.29 21.06
N GLN A 291 -7.36 12.03 21.12
CA GLN A 291 -6.17 11.61 21.86
C GLN A 291 -4.89 12.20 21.25
N CYS A 292 -4.77 12.19 19.92
CA CYS A 292 -3.65 12.81 19.22
C CYS A 292 -3.53 14.30 19.52
N VAL A 293 -4.64 15.06 19.39
CA VAL A 293 -4.67 16.51 19.69
C VAL A 293 -4.30 16.77 21.15
N SER A 294 -4.81 15.96 22.08
CA SER A 294 -4.50 16.10 23.51
C SER A 294 -3.00 15.95 23.78
N LYS A 295 -2.34 14.95 23.16
CA LYS A 295 -0.88 14.73 23.26
C LYS A 295 -0.07 15.87 22.64
N MET A 296 -0.58 16.49 21.57
CA MET A 296 0.04 17.65 20.91
C MET A 296 -0.05 18.93 21.73
N LEU A 297 -1.13 19.14 22.49
CA LEU A 297 -1.41 20.41 23.18
C LEU A 297 -1.00 20.44 24.65
N ILE A 298 -1.13 19.32 25.38
CA ILE A 298 -0.96 19.31 26.84
C ILE A 298 0.46 18.89 27.19
N GLN A 299 1.18 19.73 27.96
CA GLN A 299 2.55 19.44 28.41
C GLN A 299 2.61 18.20 29.33
N ASN A 300 1.64 18.03 30.24
CA ASN A 300 1.58 16.97 31.27
C ASN A 300 0.36 16.05 31.09
N TRP A 301 0.30 15.32 29.98
CA TRP A 301 -0.85 14.47 29.64
C TRP A 301 -1.06 13.26 30.58
N GLU A 302 -0.04 12.82 31.34
CA GLU A 302 -0.09 11.67 32.26
C GLU A 302 -1.17 11.80 33.36
N PHE A 303 -1.70 13.01 33.55
CA PHE A 303 -2.74 13.33 34.52
C PHE A 303 -4.15 13.41 33.92
N VAL A 304 -4.30 13.20 32.60
CA VAL A 304 -5.60 13.19 31.92
C VAL A 304 -5.98 11.72 31.71
N LYS A 305 -6.63 11.13 32.71
CA LYS A 305 -7.27 9.81 32.65
C LYS A 305 -8.74 9.94 32.27
#